data_AF-Q8GE02-F1
#
_entry.id   AF-Q8GE02-F1
#
_cell.length_a   1.000
_cell.length_b   1.000
_cell.length_c   1.000
_cell.angle_alpha   90.00
_cell.angle_beta   90.00
_cell.angle_gamma   90.00
#
_symmetry.space_group_name_H-M   'P 1'
#
loop_
_entity.id
_entity.type
_entity.pdbx_description
1 polymer ?
#
loop_
_entity_poly.entity_id
_entity_poly.type
_entity_poly.pdbx_seq_one_letter_code
_entity_poly.pdbx_strand_id
1 'polypeptide(L)'
;MVKSRFPHSINERIAPDAKVSLSEVDQSGWYHGCLAAFVPNPGTAAGFLILINKNLEGSPMIIVMNPNATASQIDNINKTLTEYGFTGHSIHGVNRIVIGAVGDRQAIASLGLEAMAGVEKVVPIRRPYKLVSREAKREDTVITVKDVAIGGESVTLIAGPCAVESIDQMMLAAEKVRLAGAKILRGGTYKPRTSPYAFQGLEEEGLKILNTAGRFAGLPTVTEVIDLPSLEIASRYVDILQIGARNMQNFRLLQAVGQTRLPVILKRGLSATIEEWLMAAEYIMAQGNSQIILCERGIRTFETATRNTLDLSAVPLVKELSHLPILVDPSHSTGASRLVASMSRAAVAAGADGLLVEVHPEPCKALCDGPQSLEPEDFTRMVESLRPIAAAVGREI
;
A
#
# COMPACT_ATOMS: atom_id res chain seq x y z
N MET A 1 41.74 25.88 -22.45
CA MET A 1 40.72 25.75 -23.53
C MET A 1 40.33 24.28 -23.62
N VAL A 2 39.42 23.82 -22.76
CA VAL A 2 38.91 22.44 -22.75
C VAL A 2 37.41 22.55 -22.98
N LYS A 3 36.96 22.23 -24.19
CA LYS A 3 35.54 22.30 -24.58
C LYS A 3 34.82 21.08 -24.04
N SER A 4 33.85 21.31 -23.16
CA SER A 4 32.87 20.31 -22.73
C SER A 4 32.06 19.83 -23.93
N ARG A 5 31.98 18.50 -24.13
CA ARG A 5 31.05 17.86 -25.05
C ARG A 5 30.01 17.11 -24.20
N PHE A 6 28.96 17.82 -23.81
CA PHE A 6 27.68 17.21 -23.45
C PHE A 6 26.66 17.66 -24.49
N PRO A 7 25.98 16.75 -25.22
CA PRO A 7 24.96 17.14 -26.17
C PRO A 7 23.71 17.62 -25.42
N HIS A 8 23.27 18.84 -25.73
CA HIS A 8 22.01 19.45 -25.28
C HIS A 8 20.86 19.23 -26.30
N SER A 9 20.84 18.11 -27.02
CA SER A 9 19.80 17.88 -28.04
C SER A 9 19.37 16.41 -28.16
N ILE A 10 18.06 16.20 -28.17
CA ILE A 10 17.29 14.93 -28.33
C ILE A 10 17.41 14.36 -29.77
N ASN A 11 18.55 14.53 -30.45
CA ASN A 11 18.71 14.08 -31.83
C ASN A 11 20.04 13.35 -32.04
N GLU A 12 20.12 12.10 -31.59
CA GLU A 12 20.92 11.12 -32.32
C GLU A 12 19.99 10.04 -32.86
N ARG A 13 19.98 9.95 -34.19
CA ARG A 13 19.06 9.16 -35.01
C ARG A 13 19.28 7.68 -34.75
N ILE A 14 18.27 6.98 -34.23
CA ILE A 14 18.12 5.54 -34.50
C ILE A 14 17.65 5.44 -35.95
N ALA A 15 18.38 4.72 -36.78
CA ALA A 15 18.06 4.53 -38.19
C ALA A 15 16.62 4.00 -38.35
N PRO A 16 15.88 4.45 -39.39
CA PRO A 16 14.43 4.21 -39.52
C PRO A 16 13.99 2.73 -39.61
N ASP A 17 14.92 1.78 -39.74
CA ASP A 17 14.64 0.34 -39.95
C ASP A 17 15.24 -0.60 -38.88
N ALA A 18 15.75 -0.09 -37.76
CA ALA A 18 16.35 -0.95 -36.73
C ALA A 18 15.29 -1.68 -35.90
N LYS A 19 15.10 -3.00 -36.16
CA LYS A 19 14.46 -3.92 -35.22
C LYS A 19 15.38 -4.09 -34.00
N VAL A 20 15.20 -3.28 -32.97
CA VAL A 20 15.94 -3.44 -31.71
C VAL A 20 15.14 -4.36 -30.79
N SER A 21 15.69 -5.52 -30.45
CA SER A 21 15.10 -6.41 -29.44
C SER A 21 15.35 -5.85 -28.04
N LEU A 22 14.38 -5.99 -27.11
CA LEU A 22 14.53 -5.53 -25.71
C LEU A 22 15.79 -6.08 -25.02
N SER A 23 16.29 -7.24 -25.44
CA SER A 23 17.52 -7.86 -24.96
C SER A 23 18.81 -7.21 -25.46
N GLU A 24 18.81 -6.53 -26.62
CA GLU A 24 19.97 -5.80 -27.16
C GLU A 24 20.10 -4.39 -26.58
N VAL A 25 18.98 -3.82 -26.09
CA VAL A 25 18.92 -2.51 -25.44
C VAL A 25 19.72 -2.50 -24.11
N ASP A 26 19.66 -3.60 -23.36
CA ASP A 26 20.20 -3.72 -22.00
C ASP A 26 21.74 -3.84 -21.96
N GLN A 27 22.37 -4.38 -23.01
CA GLN A 27 23.82 -4.63 -23.06
C GLN A 27 24.67 -3.39 -23.42
N SER A 28 24.03 -2.31 -23.86
CA SER A 28 24.72 -1.21 -24.54
C SER A 28 25.21 -0.09 -23.60
N GLY A 29 24.77 -0.05 -22.34
CA GLY A 29 25.20 0.96 -21.35
C GLY A 29 24.62 2.38 -21.56
N TRP A 30 23.75 2.58 -22.56
CA TRP A 30 23.17 3.89 -22.90
C TRP A 30 22.07 4.39 -21.93
N TYR A 31 21.65 3.57 -20.96
CA TYR A 31 20.44 3.80 -20.16
C TYR A 31 20.67 4.10 -18.67
N HIS A 32 21.91 4.28 -18.24
CA HIS A 32 22.17 4.78 -16.89
C HIS A 32 21.60 6.20 -16.73
N GLY A 33 20.36 6.28 -16.24
CA GLY A 33 19.67 7.54 -15.99
C GLY A 33 18.40 7.80 -16.80
N CYS A 34 17.82 6.83 -17.52
CA CYS A 34 16.56 7.03 -18.25
C CYS A 34 15.39 6.18 -17.69
N LEU A 35 14.17 6.72 -17.72
CA LEU A 35 12.88 6.03 -17.58
C LEU A 35 12.43 5.58 -18.97
N ALA A 36 12.00 4.32 -19.10
CA ALA A 36 11.49 3.76 -20.34
C ALA A 36 9.98 3.51 -20.23
N ALA A 37 9.21 3.99 -21.19
CA ALA A 37 7.78 3.74 -21.30
C ALA A 37 7.47 3.06 -22.63
N PHE A 38 6.80 1.92 -22.59
CA PHE A 38 6.38 1.18 -23.78
C PHE A 38 4.91 1.46 -24.11
N VAL A 39 4.65 1.94 -25.33
CA VAL A 39 3.29 2.23 -25.82
C VAL A 39 2.95 1.22 -26.92
N PRO A 40 2.11 0.19 -26.64
CA PRO A 40 1.75 -0.82 -27.63
C PRO A 40 0.81 -0.27 -28.71
N ASN A 41 0.95 -0.79 -29.93
CA ASN A 41 0.00 -0.59 -31.02
C ASN A 41 -1.24 -1.48 -30.79
N PRO A 42 -2.46 -0.98 -31.02
CA PRO A 42 -3.68 -1.77 -30.82
C PRO A 42 -3.68 -3.01 -31.71
N GLY A 43 -3.89 -4.18 -31.09
CA GLY A 43 -3.95 -5.47 -31.78
C GLY A 43 -2.61 -6.11 -32.16
N THR A 44 -1.46 -5.56 -31.72
CA THR A 44 -0.14 -6.13 -32.01
C THR A 44 0.81 -6.09 -30.81
N ALA A 45 1.85 -6.93 -30.81
CA ALA A 45 2.94 -6.90 -29.83
C ALA A 45 4.00 -5.82 -30.14
N ALA A 46 3.86 -5.07 -31.25
CA ALA A 46 4.74 -3.97 -31.61
C ALA A 46 4.31 -2.67 -30.92
N GLY A 47 5.26 -1.79 -30.60
CA GLY A 47 4.99 -0.54 -29.90
C GLY A 47 6.18 0.42 -29.88
N PHE A 48 6.00 1.59 -29.28
CA PHE A 48 7.03 2.61 -29.13
C PHE A 48 7.73 2.48 -27.78
N LEU A 49 9.06 2.60 -27.77
CA LEU A 49 9.85 2.76 -26.55
C LEU A 49 10.23 4.24 -26.41
N ILE A 50 9.70 4.90 -25.38
CA ILE A 50 9.99 6.30 -25.08
C ILE A 50 10.98 6.35 -23.92
N LEU A 51 12.07 7.09 -24.10
CA LEU A 51 13.19 7.15 -23.17
C LEU A 51 13.32 8.57 -22.64
N ILE A 52 13.14 8.72 -21.33
CA ILE A 52 13.06 10.03 -20.68
C ILE A 52 14.11 10.12 -19.60
N ASN A 53 14.92 11.17 -19.65
CA ASN A 53 15.98 11.39 -18.68
C ASN A 53 15.40 11.52 -17.25
N LYS A 54 15.88 10.72 -16.30
CA LYS A 54 15.47 10.71 -14.88
C LYS A 54 15.80 12.02 -14.16
N ASN A 55 16.76 12.80 -14.67
CA ASN A 55 17.21 14.06 -14.09
C ASN A 55 16.37 15.27 -14.52
N LEU A 56 15.28 15.08 -15.27
CA LEU A 56 14.38 16.19 -15.60
C LEU A 56 13.61 16.63 -14.35
N GLU A 57 13.72 17.92 -14.01
CA GLU A 57 12.87 18.58 -13.03
C GLU A 57 11.45 18.68 -13.60
N GLY A 58 10.52 17.91 -13.04
CA GLY A 58 9.12 17.84 -13.49
C GLY A 58 8.57 16.42 -13.52
N SER A 59 7.25 16.30 -13.62
CA SER A 59 6.56 15.01 -13.79
C SER A 59 6.41 14.71 -15.28
N PRO A 60 7.13 13.70 -15.80
CA PRO A 60 6.98 13.31 -17.19
C PRO A 60 5.65 12.59 -17.43
N MET A 61 5.05 12.86 -18.57
CA MET A 61 3.84 12.20 -19.07
C MET A 61 3.92 11.96 -20.58
N ILE A 62 3.09 11.03 -21.05
CA ILE A 62 2.89 10.72 -22.44
C ILE A 62 1.42 10.97 -22.78
N ILE A 63 1.16 11.82 -23.75
CA ILE A 63 -0.17 12.07 -24.29
C ILE A 63 -0.27 11.27 -25.59
N VAL A 64 -1.17 10.30 -25.62
CA VAL A 64 -1.44 9.52 -26.83
C VAL A 64 -2.53 10.24 -27.60
N MET A 65 -2.26 10.59 -28.86
CA MET A 65 -3.24 11.21 -29.75
C MET A 65 -4.10 10.15 -30.44
N ASN A 66 -5.34 10.50 -30.76
CA ASN A 66 -6.17 9.72 -31.66
C ASN A 66 -5.47 9.57 -33.03
N PRO A 67 -5.58 8.41 -33.71
CA PRO A 67 -4.91 8.18 -35.01
C PRO A 67 -5.25 9.21 -36.08
N ASN A 68 -6.47 9.77 -36.03
CA ASN A 68 -6.98 10.77 -36.97
C ASN A 68 -6.87 12.21 -36.44
N ALA A 69 -6.05 12.44 -35.40
CA ALA A 69 -5.87 13.77 -34.84
C ALA A 69 -5.30 14.73 -35.90
N THR A 70 -5.95 15.87 -36.09
CA THR A 70 -5.55 16.90 -37.04
C THR A 70 -4.33 17.66 -36.52
N ALA A 71 -3.55 18.27 -37.43
CA ALA A 71 -2.43 19.14 -37.07
C ALA A 71 -2.86 20.25 -36.09
N SER A 72 -4.03 20.86 -36.33
CA SER A 72 -4.59 21.90 -35.44
C SER A 72 -4.84 21.40 -34.02
N GLN A 73 -5.30 20.16 -33.85
CA GLN A 73 -5.50 19.56 -32.52
C GLN A 73 -4.18 19.30 -31.80
N ILE A 74 -3.14 18.86 -32.52
CA ILE A 74 -1.80 18.64 -31.97
C ILE A 74 -1.17 19.97 -31.56
N ASP A 75 -1.27 20.99 -32.41
CA ASP A 75 -0.76 22.33 -32.13
C ASP A 75 -1.47 22.95 -30.93
N ASN A 76 -2.79 22.75 -30.82
CA ASN A 76 -3.56 23.21 -29.66
C ASN A 76 -3.05 22.57 -28.37
N ILE A 77 -2.77 21.26 -28.36
CA ILE A 77 -2.22 20.58 -27.17
C ILE A 77 -0.82 21.10 -26.84
N ASN A 78 0.07 21.23 -27.83
CA ASN A 78 1.41 21.77 -27.60
C ASN A 78 1.38 23.21 -27.07
N LYS A 79 0.46 24.03 -27.58
CA LYS A 79 0.24 25.39 -27.09
C LYS A 79 -0.24 25.37 -25.64
N THR A 80 -1.27 24.58 -25.33
CA THR A 80 -1.79 24.42 -23.97
C THR A 80 -0.72 23.91 -23.01
N LEU A 81 0.11 22.94 -23.42
CA LEU A 81 1.24 22.47 -22.61
C LEU A 81 2.22 23.61 -22.31
N THR A 82 2.59 24.39 -23.33
CA THR A 82 3.52 25.52 -23.19
C THR A 82 2.95 26.61 -22.27
N GLU A 83 1.65 26.92 -22.40
CA GLU A 83 0.94 27.90 -21.56
C GLU A 83 0.98 27.53 -20.07
N TYR A 84 0.99 26.24 -19.75
CA TYR A 84 1.06 25.74 -18.37
C TYR A 84 2.49 25.36 -17.95
N GLY A 85 3.50 25.81 -18.69
CA GLY A 85 4.91 25.62 -18.35
C GLY A 85 5.47 24.23 -18.61
N PHE A 86 4.80 23.42 -19.41
CA PHE A 86 5.31 22.11 -19.84
C PHE A 86 6.21 22.26 -21.06
N THR A 87 7.28 21.47 -21.10
CA THR A 87 8.04 21.23 -22.33
C THR A 87 7.48 20.00 -23.02
N GLY A 88 6.82 20.21 -24.16
CA GLY A 88 6.24 19.14 -24.99
C GLY A 88 7.12 18.78 -26.18
N HIS A 89 7.20 17.49 -26.50
CA HIS A 89 7.87 16.95 -27.69
C HIS A 89 6.92 15.99 -28.40
N SER A 90 6.46 16.39 -29.59
CA SER A 90 5.68 15.52 -30.47
C SER A 90 6.56 14.50 -31.17
N ILE A 91 6.16 13.24 -31.10
CA ILE A 91 6.75 12.09 -31.77
C ILE A 91 5.72 11.59 -32.77
N HIS A 92 6.04 11.68 -34.05
CA HIS A 92 5.18 11.21 -35.14
C HIS A 92 5.57 9.78 -35.51
N GLY A 93 4.80 8.81 -35.04
CA GLY A 93 4.91 7.41 -35.43
C GLY A 93 4.12 7.10 -36.70
N VAL A 94 4.38 5.94 -37.30
CA VAL A 94 3.74 5.50 -38.56
C VAL A 94 2.20 5.42 -38.42
N ASN A 95 1.70 5.00 -37.25
CA ASN A 95 0.26 4.81 -37.01
C ASN A 95 -0.33 5.72 -35.92
N ARG A 96 0.50 6.43 -35.16
CA ARG A 96 0.09 7.20 -33.98
C ARG A 96 1.01 8.39 -33.75
N ILE A 97 0.44 9.45 -33.18
CA ILE A 97 1.18 10.62 -32.73
C ILE A 97 1.17 10.60 -31.20
N VAL A 98 2.33 10.82 -30.61
CA VAL A 98 2.52 10.78 -29.16
C VAL A 98 3.23 12.06 -28.75
N ILE A 99 2.76 12.74 -27.70
CA ILE A 99 3.40 13.94 -27.19
C ILE A 99 3.99 13.60 -25.81
N GLY A 100 5.30 13.57 -25.71
CA GLY A 100 5.99 13.49 -24.42
C GLY A 100 6.03 14.87 -23.78
N ALA A 101 5.55 15.03 -22.57
CA ALA A 101 5.52 16.32 -21.87
C ALA A 101 6.13 16.21 -20.47
N VAL A 102 6.87 17.24 -20.06
CA VAL A 102 7.46 17.34 -18.71
C VAL A 102 7.14 18.68 -18.09
N GLY A 103 6.58 18.67 -16.88
CA GLY A 103 6.19 19.87 -16.13
C GLY A 103 5.52 19.55 -14.80
N ASP A 104 4.85 20.52 -14.17
CA ASP A 104 4.27 20.35 -12.82
C ASP A 104 2.99 19.49 -12.84
N ARG A 105 2.97 18.39 -12.07
CA ARG A 105 1.82 17.48 -11.98
C ARG A 105 0.52 18.15 -11.53
N GLN A 106 0.59 19.14 -10.63
CA GLN A 106 -0.62 19.81 -10.16
C GLN A 106 -1.34 20.54 -11.30
N ALA A 107 -0.57 21.05 -12.27
CA ALA A 107 -1.10 21.64 -13.49
C ALA A 107 -1.72 20.59 -14.44
N ILE A 108 -1.23 19.34 -14.46
CA ILE A 108 -1.73 18.25 -15.34
C ILE A 108 -3.20 17.91 -15.03
N ALA A 109 -3.54 17.72 -13.76
CA ALA A 109 -4.90 17.36 -13.38
C ALA A 109 -5.90 18.50 -13.66
N SER A 110 -5.45 19.76 -13.57
CA SER A 110 -6.26 20.93 -13.92
C SER A 110 -6.36 21.21 -15.42
N LEU A 111 -5.44 20.69 -16.22
CA LEU A 111 -5.38 20.95 -17.67
C LEU A 111 -6.51 20.26 -18.45
N GLY A 112 -7.13 19.21 -17.90
CA GLY A 112 -8.21 18.48 -18.58
C GLY A 112 -7.79 17.89 -19.92
N LEU A 113 -6.51 17.53 -20.10
CA LEU A 113 -5.94 17.09 -21.38
C LEU A 113 -6.71 15.93 -22.01
N GLU A 114 -7.19 14.98 -21.21
CA GLU A 114 -8.00 13.84 -21.70
C GLU A 114 -9.34 14.27 -22.32
N ALA A 115 -9.86 15.44 -21.97
CA ALA A 115 -11.06 16.01 -22.56
C ALA A 115 -10.79 16.85 -23.83
N MET A 116 -9.52 17.10 -24.18
CA MET A 116 -9.18 17.88 -25.36
C MET A 116 -9.40 17.05 -26.63
N ALA A 117 -9.97 17.69 -27.66
CA ALA A 117 -10.21 17.06 -28.94
C ALA A 117 -8.89 16.55 -29.56
N GLY A 118 -8.88 15.27 -29.95
CA GLY A 118 -7.69 14.63 -30.53
C GLY A 118 -6.84 13.85 -29.52
N VAL A 119 -7.09 13.93 -28.22
CA VAL A 119 -6.43 13.08 -27.21
C VAL A 119 -7.16 11.73 -27.09
N GLU A 120 -6.41 10.63 -27.10
CA GLU A 120 -6.90 9.27 -26.82
C GLU A 120 -6.79 8.96 -25.32
N LYS A 121 -5.63 9.24 -24.71
CA LYS A 121 -5.38 9.06 -23.28
C LYS A 121 -4.11 9.78 -22.83
N VAL A 122 -4.00 10.06 -21.53
CA VAL A 122 -2.76 10.56 -20.91
C VAL A 122 -2.19 9.49 -19.99
N VAL A 123 -0.90 9.19 -20.17
CA VAL A 123 -0.17 8.18 -19.41
C VAL A 123 0.92 8.89 -18.59
N PRO A 124 0.76 9.04 -17.26
CA PRO A 124 1.83 9.54 -16.42
C PRO A 124 2.98 8.53 -16.37
N ILE A 125 4.22 9.00 -16.38
CA ILE A 125 5.41 8.12 -16.37
C ILE A 125 5.92 7.88 -14.95
N ARG A 126 5.71 8.84 -14.03
CA ARG A 126 6.00 8.64 -12.60
C ARG A 126 4.78 8.12 -11.87
N ARG A 127 5.03 7.22 -10.92
CA ARG A 127 4.01 6.70 -9.98
C ARG A 127 3.30 7.86 -9.28
N PRO A 128 2.01 7.71 -8.96
CA PRO A 128 1.22 8.79 -8.35
C PRO A 128 1.60 9.10 -6.91
N TYR A 129 2.18 8.15 -6.18
CA TYR A 129 2.66 8.29 -4.80
C TYR A 129 4.17 8.55 -4.79
N LYS A 130 4.62 9.60 -4.09
CA LYS A 130 6.04 9.98 -4.01
C LYS A 130 6.59 9.71 -2.62
N LEU A 131 5.98 10.25 -1.58
CA LEU A 131 6.48 10.21 -0.21
C LEU A 131 6.65 8.79 0.31
N VAL A 132 5.70 7.91 0.00
CA VAL A 132 5.75 6.50 0.44
C VAL A 132 6.58 5.61 -0.49
N SER A 133 7.08 6.12 -1.62
CA SER A 133 7.76 5.32 -2.64
C SER A 133 9.21 5.03 -2.27
N ARG A 134 9.70 3.84 -2.67
CA ARG A 134 11.12 3.49 -2.52
C ARG A 134 12.03 4.38 -3.39
N GLU A 135 11.48 5.02 -4.43
CA GLU A 135 12.17 6.03 -5.23
C GLU A 135 12.50 7.28 -4.40
N ALA A 136 11.64 7.68 -3.46
CA ALA A 136 11.86 8.84 -2.61
C ALA A 136 12.72 8.53 -1.38
N LYS A 137 12.58 7.33 -0.81
CA LYS A 137 13.41 6.84 0.31
C LYS A 137 13.80 5.40 0.07
N ARG A 138 15.10 5.12 -0.05
CA ARG A 138 15.61 3.79 -0.39
C ARG A 138 15.63 2.85 0.80
N GLU A 139 15.87 3.38 1.99
CA GLU A 139 15.97 2.63 3.24
C GLU A 139 14.60 2.29 3.79
N ASP A 140 14.47 1.12 4.40
CA ASP A 140 13.22 0.69 5.02
C ASP A 140 12.82 1.65 6.16
N THR A 141 11.51 1.84 6.32
CA THR A 141 10.95 2.51 7.48
C THR A 141 10.71 1.49 8.58
N VAL A 142 11.33 1.71 9.73
CA VAL A 142 11.07 0.94 10.95
C VAL A 142 10.22 1.79 11.89
N ILE A 143 9.05 1.28 12.25
CA ILE A 143 8.12 1.96 13.17
C ILE A 143 8.34 1.42 14.57
N THR A 144 8.77 2.30 15.47
CA THR A 144 9.00 1.94 16.88
C THR A 144 7.80 2.33 17.71
N VAL A 145 7.23 1.35 18.43
CA VAL A 145 6.11 1.54 19.35
C VAL A 145 6.52 0.99 20.71
N LYS A 146 6.83 1.89 21.65
CA LYS A 146 7.49 1.54 22.92
C LYS A 146 8.80 0.78 22.63
N ASP A 147 8.89 -0.49 23.01
CA ASP A 147 10.03 -1.38 22.84
C ASP A 147 9.92 -2.30 21.61
N VAL A 148 8.85 -2.17 20.81
CA VAL A 148 8.58 -3.01 19.64
C VAL A 148 8.95 -2.27 18.35
N ALA A 149 9.71 -2.93 17.47
CA ALA A 149 10.11 -2.41 16.16
C ALA A 149 9.43 -3.19 15.03
N ILE A 150 8.62 -2.51 14.22
CA ILE A 150 7.90 -3.08 13.07
C ILE A 150 8.60 -2.68 11.78
N GLY A 151 8.95 -3.65 10.94
CA GLY A 151 9.76 -3.44 9.73
C GLY A 151 11.26 -3.72 9.89
N GLY A 152 11.68 -4.21 11.07
CA GLY A 152 13.05 -4.67 11.31
C GLY A 152 13.27 -6.14 10.96
N GLU A 153 14.30 -6.76 11.53
CA GLU A 153 14.67 -8.17 11.28
C GLU A 153 13.64 -9.17 11.83
N SER A 154 12.99 -8.82 12.94
CA SER A 154 11.94 -9.65 13.54
C SER A 154 10.58 -9.40 12.88
N VAL A 155 9.83 -10.48 12.65
CA VAL A 155 8.44 -10.45 12.20
C VAL A 155 7.55 -10.20 13.41
N THR A 156 6.88 -9.04 13.44
CA THR A 156 6.07 -8.65 14.59
C THR A 156 4.73 -9.37 14.61
N LEU A 157 4.41 -10.04 15.71
CA LEU A 157 3.11 -10.66 15.92
C LEU A 157 2.17 -9.73 16.69
N ILE A 158 1.07 -9.35 16.04
CA ILE A 158 -0.03 -8.58 16.63
C ILE A 158 -1.23 -9.51 16.78
N ALA A 159 -1.66 -9.75 18.01
CA ALA A 159 -2.69 -10.74 18.28
C ALA A 159 -3.67 -10.30 19.38
N GLY A 160 -4.88 -10.83 19.31
CA GLY A 160 -5.92 -10.55 20.29
C GLY A 160 -7.31 -10.63 19.68
N PRO A 161 -8.35 -10.37 20.47
CA PRO A 161 -9.73 -10.56 20.04
C PRO A 161 -10.17 -9.68 18.88
N CYS A 162 -11.18 -10.15 18.15
CA CYS A 162 -11.82 -9.36 17.10
C CYS A 162 -12.49 -8.10 17.68
N ALA A 163 -13.18 -8.27 18.81
CA ALA A 163 -13.87 -7.21 19.55
C ALA A 163 -13.49 -7.28 21.03
N VAL A 164 -13.49 -6.13 21.70
CA VAL A 164 -13.41 -6.05 23.16
C VAL A 164 -14.80 -6.36 23.72
N GLU A 165 -14.93 -7.44 24.48
CA GLU A 165 -16.23 -7.94 24.97
C GLU A 165 -16.39 -7.76 26.47
N SER A 166 -15.33 -8.00 27.25
CA SER A 166 -15.30 -7.79 28.69
C SER A 166 -13.85 -7.63 29.19
N ILE A 167 -13.68 -7.19 30.44
CA ILE A 167 -12.36 -7.10 31.06
C ILE A 167 -11.71 -8.48 31.21
N ASP A 168 -12.45 -9.48 31.71
CA ASP A 168 -11.91 -10.83 31.95
C ASP A 168 -11.46 -11.48 30.63
N GLN A 169 -12.25 -11.30 29.57
CA GLN A 169 -11.94 -11.80 28.23
C GLN A 169 -10.67 -11.16 27.69
N MET A 170 -10.52 -9.84 27.79
CA MET A 170 -9.33 -9.14 27.31
C MET A 170 -8.08 -9.43 28.14
N MET A 171 -8.20 -9.54 29.46
CA MET A 171 -7.08 -9.87 30.35
C MET A 171 -6.53 -11.26 30.06
N LEU A 172 -7.42 -12.25 29.95
CA LEU A 172 -7.04 -13.62 29.59
C LEU A 172 -6.42 -13.69 28.19
N ALA A 173 -7.02 -13.00 27.20
CA ALA A 173 -6.47 -12.96 25.85
C ALA A 173 -5.07 -12.34 25.84
N ALA A 174 -4.88 -11.21 26.53
CA ALA A 174 -3.60 -10.49 26.60
C ALA A 174 -2.48 -11.33 27.21
N GLU A 175 -2.77 -12.02 28.32
CA GLU A 175 -1.83 -12.96 28.95
C GLU A 175 -1.42 -14.06 27.97
N LYS A 176 -2.40 -14.72 27.36
CA LYS A 176 -2.17 -15.88 26.50
C LYS A 176 -1.39 -15.52 25.23
N VAL A 177 -1.75 -14.44 24.55
CA VAL A 177 -1.03 -14.03 23.33
C VAL A 177 0.38 -13.55 23.66
N ARG A 178 0.59 -12.88 24.81
CA ARG A 178 1.92 -12.47 25.28
C ARG A 178 2.83 -13.66 25.52
N LEU A 179 2.33 -14.70 26.18
CA LEU A 179 3.06 -15.93 26.46
C LEU A 179 3.43 -16.68 25.17
N ALA A 180 2.52 -16.66 24.18
CA ALA A 180 2.76 -17.26 22.86
C ALA A 180 3.73 -16.45 21.97
N GLY A 181 4.12 -15.23 22.37
CA GLY A 181 5.10 -14.42 21.66
C GLY A 181 4.55 -13.20 20.91
N ALA A 182 3.26 -12.89 21.04
CA ALA A 182 2.72 -11.63 20.53
C ALA A 182 3.43 -10.44 21.19
N LYS A 183 3.68 -9.42 20.39
CA LYS A 183 4.36 -8.18 20.79
C LYS A 183 3.41 -7.00 20.90
N ILE A 184 2.22 -7.08 20.32
CA ILE A 184 1.21 -6.03 20.35
C ILE A 184 -0.16 -6.68 20.54
N LEU A 185 -0.98 -6.12 21.43
CA LEU A 185 -2.34 -6.54 21.69
C LEU A 185 -3.31 -5.78 20.78
N ARG A 186 -4.13 -6.51 20.02
CA ARG A 186 -5.26 -5.91 19.28
C ARG A 186 -6.59 -6.12 19.97
N GLY A 187 -7.52 -5.17 19.80
CA GLY A 187 -8.91 -5.34 20.20
C GLY A 187 -9.80 -4.28 19.55
N GLY A 188 -10.86 -4.70 18.85
CA GLY A 188 -11.79 -3.76 18.21
C GLY A 188 -12.80 -3.17 19.19
N THR A 189 -12.76 -1.86 19.39
CA THR A 189 -13.69 -1.15 20.30
C THR A 189 -14.89 -0.54 19.58
N TYR A 190 -14.72 -0.24 18.29
CA TYR A 190 -15.77 0.17 17.37
C TYR A 190 -15.89 -0.88 16.26
N LYS A 191 -17.11 -1.39 16.01
CA LYS A 191 -17.36 -2.47 15.05
C LYS A 191 -18.25 -1.99 13.92
N PRO A 192 -17.70 -1.63 12.74
CA PRO A 192 -18.53 -1.28 11.58
C PRO A 192 -19.19 -2.55 11.01
N ARG A 193 -20.47 -2.75 11.36
CA ARG A 193 -21.24 -3.95 10.98
C ARG A 193 -22.20 -3.67 9.83
N THR A 194 -22.39 -4.68 8.99
CA THR A 194 -23.40 -4.64 7.91
C THR A 194 -24.83 -4.58 8.48
N SER A 195 -25.07 -5.22 9.63
CA SER A 195 -26.37 -5.21 10.32
C SER A 195 -26.33 -4.24 11.51
N PRO A 196 -27.33 -3.35 11.67
CA PRO A 196 -27.41 -2.44 12.82
C PRO A 196 -27.73 -3.16 14.13
N TYR A 197 -28.27 -4.39 14.08
CA TYR A 197 -28.62 -5.18 15.27
C TYR A 197 -27.44 -6.01 15.81
N ALA A 198 -26.33 -6.04 15.10
CA ALA A 198 -25.13 -6.72 15.56
C ALA A 198 -24.42 -5.90 16.64
N PHE A 199 -23.60 -6.56 17.45
CA PHE A 199 -22.75 -5.88 18.44
C PHE A 199 -21.88 -4.81 17.77
N GLN A 200 -22.02 -3.56 18.23
CA GLN A 200 -21.35 -2.36 17.68
C GLN A 200 -20.00 -2.06 18.37
N GLY A 201 -19.68 -2.77 19.46
CA GLY A 201 -18.50 -2.52 20.29
C GLY A 201 -18.84 -1.80 21.60
N LEU A 202 -17.89 -1.76 22.53
CA LEU A 202 -18.02 -1.06 23.81
C LEU A 202 -17.50 0.39 23.76
N GLU A 203 -17.08 0.86 22.58
CA GLU A 203 -16.63 2.23 22.34
C GLU A 203 -15.55 2.67 23.36
N GLU A 204 -15.75 3.77 24.10
CA GLU A 204 -14.77 4.28 25.06
C GLU A 204 -14.53 3.32 26.24
N GLU A 205 -15.56 2.63 26.74
CA GLU A 205 -15.36 1.60 27.78
C GLU A 205 -14.49 0.46 27.25
N GLY A 206 -14.66 0.09 25.98
CA GLY A 206 -13.79 -0.87 25.31
C GLY A 206 -12.33 -0.39 25.23
N LEU A 207 -12.10 0.91 24.99
CA LEU A 207 -10.76 1.51 24.96
C LEU A 207 -10.08 1.46 26.33
N LYS A 208 -10.83 1.74 27.40
CA LYS A 208 -10.34 1.64 28.79
C LYS A 208 -9.95 0.19 29.13
N ILE A 209 -10.77 -0.76 28.74
CA ILE A 209 -10.50 -2.20 28.92
C ILE A 209 -9.23 -2.60 28.15
N LEU A 210 -9.14 -2.25 26.87
CA LEU A 210 -7.98 -2.58 26.02
C LEU A 210 -6.68 -2.01 26.59
N ASN A 211 -6.68 -0.74 26.99
CA ASN A 211 -5.53 -0.10 27.63
C ASN A 211 -5.14 -0.81 28.94
N THR A 212 -6.12 -1.18 29.77
CA THR A 212 -5.88 -1.91 31.02
C THR A 212 -5.24 -3.27 30.76
N ALA A 213 -5.77 -4.04 29.82
CA ALA A 213 -5.24 -5.36 29.45
C ALA A 213 -3.84 -5.26 28.82
N GLY A 214 -3.61 -4.28 27.95
CA GLY A 214 -2.29 -4.00 27.38
C GLY A 214 -1.26 -3.66 28.44
N ARG A 215 -1.60 -2.78 29.40
CA ARG A 215 -0.73 -2.46 30.54
C ARG A 215 -0.43 -3.67 31.41
N PHE A 216 -1.44 -4.49 31.70
CA PHE A 216 -1.28 -5.72 32.48
C PHE A 216 -0.28 -6.69 31.83
N ALA A 217 -0.41 -6.93 30.53
CA ALA A 217 0.45 -7.85 29.80
C ALA A 217 1.79 -7.24 29.34
N GLY A 218 1.99 -5.93 29.57
CA GLY A 218 3.15 -5.20 29.06
C GLY A 218 3.19 -5.12 27.53
N LEU A 219 2.02 -5.04 26.88
CA LEU A 219 1.87 -4.98 25.43
C LEU A 219 1.40 -3.58 24.98
N PRO A 220 2.00 -2.99 23.92
CA PRO A 220 1.36 -1.92 23.18
C PRO A 220 0.01 -2.36 22.62
N THR A 221 -0.89 -1.41 22.41
CA THR A 221 -2.28 -1.67 22.00
C THR A 221 -2.62 -1.07 20.65
N VAL A 222 -3.46 -1.76 19.89
CA VAL A 222 -4.05 -1.27 18.64
C VAL A 222 -5.57 -1.46 18.62
N THR A 223 -6.29 -0.42 18.18
CA THR A 223 -7.73 -0.47 17.91
C THR A 223 -8.08 0.21 16.59
N GLU A 224 -9.23 -0.14 16.03
CA GLU A 224 -9.77 0.51 14.82
C GLU A 224 -10.51 1.80 15.17
N VAL A 225 -10.28 2.83 14.35
CA VAL A 225 -11.07 4.07 14.36
C VAL A 225 -11.90 4.14 13.09
N ILE A 226 -13.16 4.55 13.22
CA ILE A 226 -14.13 4.47 12.13
C ILE A 226 -14.54 5.84 11.58
N ASP A 227 -14.29 6.90 12.35
CA ASP A 227 -14.66 8.29 12.07
C ASP A 227 -13.82 9.27 12.92
N LEU A 228 -14.11 10.57 12.81
CA LEU A 228 -13.37 11.61 13.53
C LEU A 228 -13.60 11.56 15.06
N PRO A 229 -14.83 11.37 15.57
CA PRO A 229 -15.06 11.22 17.02
C PRO A 229 -14.32 10.03 17.63
N SER A 230 -14.39 8.84 17.01
CA SER A 230 -13.65 7.67 17.49
C SER A 230 -12.14 7.88 17.44
N LEU A 231 -11.62 8.60 16.45
CA LEU A 231 -10.21 9.00 16.39
C LEU A 231 -9.80 9.86 17.59
N GLU A 232 -10.58 10.89 17.90
CA GLU A 232 -10.27 11.84 18.99
C GLU A 232 -10.20 11.12 20.34
N ILE A 233 -11.15 10.21 20.61
CA ILE A 233 -11.21 9.46 21.85
C ILE A 233 -10.12 8.39 21.89
N ALA A 234 -10.01 7.55 20.85
CA ALA A 234 -9.07 6.43 20.82
C ALA A 234 -7.61 6.89 20.96
N SER A 235 -7.24 8.02 20.37
CA SER A 235 -5.87 8.57 20.42
C SER A 235 -5.36 8.85 21.85
N ARG A 236 -6.25 8.87 22.85
CA ARG A 236 -5.90 9.07 24.27
C ARG A 236 -5.56 7.77 25.00
N TYR A 237 -5.93 6.62 24.43
CA TYR A 237 -5.90 5.33 25.11
C TYR A 237 -4.98 4.29 24.46
N VAL A 238 -4.75 4.37 23.15
CA VAL A 238 -4.01 3.35 22.40
C VAL A 238 -2.66 3.84 21.89
N ASP A 239 -1.79 2.89 21.58
CA ASP A 239 -0.45 3.17 21.05
C ASP A 239 -0.42 3.22 19.51
N ILE A 240 -1.35 2.52 18.85
CA ILE A 240 -1.44 2.41 17.40
C ILE A 240 -2.90 2.56 16.97
N LEU A 241 -3.14 3.34 15.92
CA LEU A 241 -4.44 3.47 15.27
C LEU A 241 -4.55 2.49 14.10
N GLN A 242 -5.69 1.84 13.92
CA GLN A 242 -5.99 1.04 12.73
C GLN A 242 -7.07 1.72 11.88
N ILE A 243 -6.82 1.82 10.57
CA ILE A 243 -7.83 2.14 9.57
C ILE A 243 -8.25 0.85 8.89
N GLY A 244 -9.50 0.45 9.12
CA GLY A 244 -10.07 -0.75 8.53
C GLY A 244 -10.26 -0.64 7.02
N ALA A 245 -10.36 -1.79 6.36
CA ALA A 245 -10.48 -1.89 4.89
C ALA A 245 -11.64 -1.08 4.30
N ARG A 246 -12.75 -0.91 5.05
CA ARG A 246 -13.91 -0.12 4.62
C ARG A 246 -13.63 1.38 4.60
N ASN A 247 -12.68 1.84 5.40
CA ASN A 247 -12.27 3.24 5.53
C ASN A 247 -10.95 3.56 4.82
N MET A 248 -10.38 2.62 4.04
CA MET A 248 -9.13 2.87 3.31
C MET A 248 -9.22 4.08 2.36
N GLN A 249 -10.41 4.42 1.85
CA GLN A 249 -10.64 5.61 1.01
C GLN A 249 -11.50 6.67 1.70
N ASN A 250 -11.63 6.61 3.03
CA ASN A 250 -12.23 7.70 3.79
C ASN A 250 -11.18 8.81 3.96
N PHE A 251 -10.99 9.61 2.92
CA PHE A 251 -9.89 10.60 2.85
C PHE A 251 -9.94 11.63 3.97
N ARG A 252 -11.14 11.99 4.45
CA ARG A 252 -11.29 12.89 5.61
C ARG A 252 -10.71 12.26 6.88
N LEU A 253 -10.99 10.98 7.12
CA LEU A 253 -10.41 10.24 8.23
C LEU A 253 -8.90 10.07 8.05
N LEU A 254 -8.43 9.71 6.85
CA LEU A 254 -6.99 9.57 6.58
C LEU A 254 -6.22 10.88 6.83
N GLN A 255 -6.78 12.02 6.42
CA GLN A 255 -6.18 13.33 6.67
C GLN A 255 -6.11 13.62 8.17
N ALA A 256 -7.21 13.40 8.91
CA ALA A 256 -7.23 13.62 10.36
C ALA A 256 -6.24 12.70 11.09
N VAL A 257 -6.17 11.43 10.70
CA VAL A 257 -5.20 10.46 11.24
C VAL A 257 -3.76 10.88 10.94
N GLY A 258 -3.51 11.41 9.74
CA GLY A 258 -2.20 11.93 9.35
C GLY A 258 -1.76 13.19 10.10
N GLN A 259 -2.68 13.89 10.76
CA GLN A 259 -2.37 15.01 11.67
C GLN A 259 -2.08 14.54 13.10
N THR A 260 -2.33 13.26 13.41
CA THR A 260 -1.89 12.66 14.67
C THR A 260 -0.40 12.30 14.62
N ARG A 261 0.19 12.00 15.78
CA ARG A 261 1.56 11.49 15.91
C ARG A 261 1.62 10.00 16.22
N LEU A 262 0.47 9.30 16.18
CA LEU A 262 0.41 7.88 16.48
C LEU A 262 0.73 7.05 15.23
N PRO A 263 1.43 5.92 15.37
CA PRO A 263 1.53 4.91 14.32
C PRO A 263 0.16 4.48 13.78
N VAL A 264 0.10 4.20 12.48
CA VAL A 264 -1.14 3.87 11.79
C VAL A 264 -1.00 2.56 11.02
N ILE A 265 -1.82 1.57 11.33
CA ILE A 265 -2.03 0.38 10.51
C ILE A 265 -3.11 0.68 9.47
N LEU A 266 -2.74 0.78 8.19
CA LEU A 266 -3.65 1.01 7.08
C LEU A 266 -3.96 -0.31 6.37
N LYS A 267 -5.16 -0.85 6.58
CA LYS A 267 -5.61 -2.06 5.88
C LYS A 267 -5.94 -1.76 4.43
N ARG A 268 -5.55 -2.65 3.53
CA ARG A 268 -5.96 -2.60 2.11
C ARG A 268 -7.48 -2.71 1.99
N GLY A 269 -8.07 -1.90 1.11
CA GLY A 269 -9.49 -1.89 0.81
C GLY A 269 -9.93 -3.18 0.09
N LEU A 270 -11.22 -3.51 0.19
CA LEU A 270 -11.76 -4.79 -0.28
C LEU A 270 -11.50 -5.06 -1.76
N SER A 271 -11.42 -4.02 -2.60
CA SER A 271 -11.17 -4.14 -4.03
C SER A 271 -10.08 -3.17 -4.50
N ALA A 272 -9.28 -2.65 -3.57
CA ALA A 272 -8.27 -1.66 -3.89
C ALA A 272 -7.10 -2.30 -4.64
N THR A 273 -6.62 -1.63 -5.67
CA THR A 273 -5.31 -1.89 -6.27
C THR A 273 -4.18 -1.50 -5.31
N ILE A 274 -2.97 -2.01 -5.54
CA ILE A 274 -1.79 -1.63 -4.76
C ILE A 274 -1.51 -0.13 -4.91
N GLU A 275 -1.72 0.43 -6.11
CA GLU A 275 -1.56 1.87 -6.34
C GLU A 275 -2.53 2.70 -5.50
N GLU A 276 -3.83 2.38 -5.49
CA GLU A 276 -4.82 3.09 -4.66
C GLU A 276 -4.50 2.98 -3.17
N TRP A 277 -3.96 1.84 -2.74
CA TRP A 277 -3.56 1.62 -1.36
C TRP A 277 -2.34 2.45 -0.95
N LEU A 278 -1.31 2.50 -1.80
CA LEU A 278 -0.15 3.36 -1.59
C LEU A 278 -0.52 4.85 -1.67
N MET A 279 -1.48 5.22 -2.53
CA MET A 279 -2.04 6.57 -2.52
C MET A 279 -2.78 6.89 -1.23
N ALA A 280 -3.53 5.95 -0.65
CA ALA A 280 -4.15 6.16 0.66
C ALA A 280 -3.11 6.38 1.77
N ALA A 281 -1.98 5.69 1.71
CA ALA A 281 -0.84 5.96 2.61
C ALA A 281 -0.22 7.35 2.34
N GLU A 282 -0.10 7.76 1.08
CA GLU A 282 0.37 9.09 0.69
C GLU A 282 -0.52 10.20 1.31
N TYR A 283 -1.84 10.01 1.37
CA TYR A 283 -2.77 10.96 2.02
C TYR A 283 -2.46 11.17 3.51
N ILE A 284 -2.10 10.11 4.23
CA ILE A 284 -1.70 10.18 5.65
C ILE A 284 -0.34 10.89 5.75
N MET A 285 0.64 10.47 4.95
CA MET A 285 2.01 10.98 5.02
C MET A 285 2.10 12.45 4.62
N ALA A 286 1.28 12.89 3.67
CA ALA A 286 1.19 14.29 3.23
C ALA A 286 0.69 15.24 4.33
N GLN A 287 0.03 14.73 5.38
CA GLN A 287 -0.35 15.52 6.54
C GLN A 287 0.74 15.58 7.63
N GLY A 288 1.85 14.87 7.44
CA GLY A 288 3.04 14.92 8.31
C GLY A 288 3.30 13.65 9.11
N ASN A 289 2.41 12.66 9.11
CA ASN A 289 2.62 11.40 9.81
C ASN A 289 3.26 10.33 8.90
N SER A 290 4.56 10.11 9.08
CA SER A 290 5.33 9.08 8.35
C SER A 290 5.26 7.69 9.00
N GLN A 291 4.54 7.54 10.12
CA GLN A 291 4.51 6.29 10.89
C GLN A 291 3.40 5.35 10.40
N ILE A 292 3.51 4.91 9.15
CA ILE A 292 2.48 4.11 8.49
C ILE A 292 2.95 2.67 8.34
N ILE A 293 2.06 1.74 8.67
CA ILE A 293 2.24 0.30 8.53
C ILE A 293 1.13 -0.20 7.60
N LEU A 294 1.50 -0.80 6.48
CA LEU A 294 0.55 -1.38 5.54
C LEU A 294 0.09 -2.74 6.08
N CYS A 295 -1.19 -3.09 5.94
CA CYS A 295 -1.70 -4.43 6.20
C CYS A 295 -2.50 -5.00 5.02
N GLU A 296 -1.96 -6.01 4.33
CA GLU A 296 -2.69 -6.81 3.33
C GLU A 296 -3.69 -7.71 4.06
N ARG A 297 -4.92 -7.82 3.54
CA ARG A 297 -6.03 -8.48 4.25
C ARG A 297 -7.02 -9.21 3.33
N GLY A 298 -6.59 -9.48 2.11
CA GLY A 298 -7.34 -10.10 1.03
C GLY A 298 -8.26 -9.14 0.28
N ILE A 299 -8.37 -9.40 -1.02
CA ILE A 299 -9.24 -8.70 -1.97
C ILE A 299 -10.46 -9.54 -2.33
N ARG A 300 -11.53 -8.87 -2.74
CA ARG A 300 -12.74 -9.49 -3.24
C ARG A 300 -12.49 -10.02 -4.65
N THR A 301 -12.88 -11.25 -4.86
CA THR A 301 -12.82 -11.96 -6.15
C THR A 301 -14.14 -12.68 -6.40
N PHE A 302 -14.22 -13.48 -7.47
CA PHE A 302 -15.34 -14.37 -7.72
C PHE A 302 -15.36 -15.62 -6.80
N GLU A 303 -14.22 -15.97 -6.20
CA GLU A 303 -14.10 -17.11 -5.27
C GLU A 303 -15.01 -16.95 -4.04
N THR A 304 -15.64 -18.04 -3.61
CA THR A 304 -16.62 -18.08 -2.51
C THR A 304 -16.21 -18.97 -1.33
N ALA A 305 -15.20 -19.82 -1.50
CA ALA A 305 -14.71 -20.73 -0.46
C ALA A 305 -13.92 -20.02 0.65
N THR A 306 -13.39 -18.82 0.37
CA THR A 306 -12.78 -17.93 1.36
C THR A 306 -13.51 -16.59 1.39
N ARG A 307 -13.46 -15.88 2.51
CA ARG A 307 -14.13 -14.57 2.67
C ARG A 307 -13.57 -13.54 1.68
N ASN A 308 -12.26 -13.57 1.47
CA ASN A 308 -11.53 -12.81 0.46
C ASN A 308 -10.40 -13.71 -0.09
N THR A 309 -9.82 -13.33 -1.21
CA THR A 309 -8.62 -13.96 -1.74
C THR A 309 -7.41 -13.21 -1.22
N LEU A 310 -6.56 -13.89 -0.43
CA LEU A 310 -5.34 -13.27 0.10
C LEU A 310 -4.33 -13.05 -1.02
N ASP A 311 -4.04 -11.79 -1.34
CA ASP A 311 -3.08 -11.41 -2.36
C ASP A 311 -1.66 -11.38 -1.78
N LEU A 312 -1.05 -12.56 -1.63
CA LEU A 312 0.34 -12.66 -1.14
C LEU A 312 1.36 -12.00 -2.07
N SER A 313 1.03 -11.82 -3.36
CA SER A 313 1.92 -11.13 -4.30
C SER A 313 2.11 -9.66 -3.93
N ALA A 314 1.15 -9.06 -3.23
CA ALA A 314 1.23 -7.69 -2.74
C ALA A 314 2.39 -7.49 -1.74
N VAL A 315 2.77 -8.51 -0.97
CA VAL A 315 3.85 -8.40 0.03
C VAL A 315 5.20 -8.07 -0.61
N PRO A 316 5.80 -8.93 -1.46
CA PRO A 316 7.08 -8.62 -2.08
C PRO A 316 6.99 -7.41 -3.02
N LEU A 317 5.87 -7.25 -3.72
CA LEU A 317 5.68 -6.11 -4.61
C LEU A 317 5.70 -4.79 -3.82
N VAL A 318 4.91 -4.64 -2.76
CA VAL A 318 4.93 -3.43 -1.93
C VAL A 318 6.31 -3.15 -1.35
N LYS A 319 7.07 -4.19 -0.94
CA LYS A 319 8.46 -3.99 -0.48
C LYS A 319 9.37 -3.46 -1.58
N GLU A 320 9.15 -3.79 -2.84
CA GLU A 320 9.86 -3.17 -3.97
C GLU A 320 9.41 -1.72 -4.19
N LEU A 321 8.10 -1.46 -4.14
CA LEU A 321 7.53 -0.16 -4.50
C LEU A 321 7.62 0.89 -3.40
N SER A 322 7.64 0.48 -2.13
CA SER A 322 7.53 1.31 -0.95
C SER A 322 8.57 0.91 0.10
N HIS A 323 8.96 1.88 0.92
CA HIS A 323 9.80 1.65 2.10
C HIS A 323 8.98 1.38 3.37
N LEU A 324 7.64 1.43 3.31
CA LEU A 324 6.78 1.21 4.47
C LEU A 324 6.74 -0.29 4.85
N PRO A 325 6.68 -0.63 6.15
CA PRO A 325 6.52 -2.01 6.57
C PRO A 325 5.14 -2.56 6.18
N ILE A 326 5.09 -3.85 5.85
CA ILE A 326 3.86 -4.53 5.43
C ILE A 326 3.55 -5.76 6.29
N LEU A 327 2.38 -5.74 6.91
CA LEU A 327 1.77 -6.85 7.65
C LEU A 327 0.82 -7.64 6.75
N VAL A 328 0.47 -8.84 7.22
CA VAL A 328 -0.63 -9.64 6.65
C VAL A 328 -1.66 -9.99 7.73
N ASP A 329 -2.95 -9.88 7.39
CA ASP A 329 -4.08 -10.33 8.19
C ASP A 329 -4.66 -11.65 7.63
N PRO A 330 -4.18 -12.81 8.11
CA PRO A 330 -4.65 -14.12 7.66
C PRO A 330 -6.06 -14.45 8.15
N SER A 331 -6.52 -13.83 9.25
CA SER A 331 -7.84 -14.10 9.84
C SER A 331 -8.96 -13.53 8.98
N HIS A 332 -8.91 -12.24 8.63
CA HIS A 332 -9.96 -11.59 7.86
C HIS A 332 -9.88 -11.84 6.35
N SER A 333 -8.69 -12.15 5.84
CA SER A 333 -8.52 -12.53 4.44
C SER A 333 -9.22 -13.86 4.17
N THR A 334 -8.88 -14.90 4.92
CA THR A 334 -9.47 -16.24 4.74
C THR A 334 -10.89 -16.32 5.29
N GLY A 335 -11.14 -15.70 6.45
CA GLY A 335 -12.39 -15.82 7.20
C GLY A 335 -12.61 -17.20 7.84
N ALA A 336 -11.57 -18.03 7.98
CA ALA A 336 -11.67 -19.37 8.54
C ALA A 336 -10.42 -19.75 9.35
N SER A 337 -10.59 -20.10 10.63
CA SER A 337 -9.50 -20.38 11.58
C SER A 337 -8.53 -21.45 11.08
N ARG A 338 -9.07 -22.52 10.47
CA ARG A 338 -8.28 -23.63 9.88
C ARG A 338 -7.26 -23.22 8.80
N LEU A 339 -7.43 -22.05 8.18
CA LEU A 339 -6.53 -21.54 7.15
C LEU A 339 -5.49 -20.55 7.69
N VAL A 340 -5.70 -20.01 8.90
CA VAL A 340 -4.90 -18.92 9.47
C VAL A 340 -3.44 -19.32 9.61
N ALA A 341 -3.15 -20.49 10.17
CA ALA A 341 -1.76 -20.91 10.39
C ALA A 341 -1.00 -21.13 9.07
N SER A 342 -1.64 -21.72 8.07
CA SER A 342 -1.03 -21.95 6.76
C SER A 342 -0.78 -20.64 6.00
N MET A 343 -1.74 -19.71 6.04
CA MET A 343 -1.56 -18.40 5.41
C MET A 343 -0.56 -17.52 6.16
N SER A 344 -0.44 -17.68 7.48
CA SER A 344 0.61 -17.02 8.27
C SER A 344 2.00 -17.48 7.87
N ARG A 345 2.21 -18.79 7.71
CA ARG A 345 3.47 -19.35 7.20
C ARG A 345 3.81 -18.82 5.82
N ALA A 346 2.82 -18.77 4.91
CA ALA A 346 3.02 -18.24 3.57
C ALA A 346 3.35 -16.73 3.56
N ALA A 347 2.70 -15.94 4.42
CA ALA A 347 2.98 -14.52 4.57
C ALA A 347 4.40 -14.24 5.07
N VAL A 348 4.87 -14.99 6.08
CA VAL A 348 6.26 -14.89 6.57
C VAL A 348 7.24 -15.28 5.47
N ALA A 349 6.99 -16.39 4.77
CA ALA A 349 7.84 -16.81 3.65
C ALA A 349 7.87 -15.78 2.49
N ALA A 350 6.77 -15.04 2.28
CA ALA A 350 6.70 -13.97 1.29
C ALA A 350 7.41 -12.66 1.73
N GLY A 351 7.91 -12.58 2.97
CA GLY A 351 8.67 -11.44 3.49
C GLY A 351 7.85 -10.40 4.25
N ALA A 352 6.67 -10.77 4.76
CA ALA A 352 5.85 -9.87 5.58
C ALA A 352 6.61 -9.46 6.86
N ASP A 353 6.48 -8.20 7.26
CA ASP A 353 7.13 -7.64 8.45
C ASP A 353 6.38 -7.94 9.75
N GLY A 354 5.20 -8.54 9.63
CA GLY A 354 4.41 -8.98 10.77
C GLY A 354 3.07 -9.58 10.38
N LEU A 355 2.36 -10.08 11.38
CA LEU A 355 1.05 -10.70 11.23
C LEU A 355 0.04 -10.05 12.18
N LEU A 356 -1.19 -9.86 11.69
CA LEU A 356 -2.32 -9.38 12.48
C LEU A 356 -3.35 -10.51 12.62
N VAL A 357 -3.40 -11.16 13.77
CA VAL A 357 -4.15 -12.42 13.96
C VAL A 357 -5.24 -12.27 15.01
N GLU A 358 -6.42 -12.82 14.72
CA GLU A 358 -7.51 -12.89 15.69
C GLU A 358 -7.35 -14.10 16.60
N VAL A 359 -7.32 -13.85 17.90
CA VAL A 359 -7.23 -14.87 18.95
C VAL A 359 -8.30 -14.56 19.99
N HIS A 360 -9.17 -15.53 20.25
CA HIS A 360 -10.23 -15.40 21.26
C HIS A 360 -10.08 -16.53 22.28
N PRO A 361 -10.17 -16.28 23.60
CA PRO A 361 -10.04 -17.34 24.61
C PRO A 361 -11.11 -18.44 24.47
N GLU A 362 -12.32 -18.06 24.04
CA GLU A 362 -13.44 -18.99 23.82
C GLU A 362 -14.17 -18.65 22.50
N PRO A 363 -13.63 -19.01 21.31
CA PRO A 363 -14.17 -18.54 20.02
C PRO A 363 -15.63 -18.89 19.78
N CYS A 364 -16.11 -20.00 20.35
CA CYS A 364 -17.51 -20.44 20.25
C CYS A 364 -18.51 -19.50 20.95
N LYS A 365 -18.05 -18.65 21.86
CA LYS A 365 -18.86 -17.66 22.59
C LYS A 365 -18.65 -16.21 22.10
N ALA A 366 -17.77 -16.00 21.12
CA ALA A 366 -17.42 -14.67 20.65
C ALA A 366 -18.63 -13.93 20.06
N LEU A 367 -18.79 -12.65 20.42
CA LEU A 367 -19.85 -11.76 19.92
C LEU A 367 -19.63 -11.34 18.46
N CYS A 368 -18.38 -11.47 17.98
CA CYS A 368 -17.99 -11.14 16.63
C CYS A 368 -16.93 -12.11 16.14
N ASP A 369 -17.07 -12.61 14.90
CA ASP A 369 -15.97 -13.21 14.14
C ASP A 369 -15.30 -14.45 14.82
N GLY A 370 -16.09 -15.17 15.64
CA GLY A 370 -15.67 -16.44 16.25
C GLY A 370 -15.09 -17.48 15.26
N PRO A 371 -15.72 -17.74 14.09
CA PRO A 371 -15.27 -18.78 13.15
C PRO A 371 -13.85 -18.62 12.58
N GLN A 372 -13.29 -17.40 12.60
CA GLN A 372 -11.92 -17.15 12.14
C GLN A 372 -10.91 -16.91 13.27
N SER A 373 -11.39 -16.79 14.52
CA SER A 373 -10.53 -16.56 15.67
C SER A 373 -9.85 -17.88 16.04
N LEU A 374 -8.54 -17.83 16.28
CA LEU A 374 -7.81 -18.96 16.84
C LEU A 374 -8.08 -19.07 18.34
N GLU A 375 -8.05 -20.30 18.84
CA GLU A 375 -7.86 -20.54 20.28
C GLU A 375 -6.40 -20.21 20.66
N PRO A 376 -6.13 -19.85 21.93
CA PRO A 376 -4.77 -19.56 22.40
C PRO A 376 -3.74 -20.66 22.09
N GLU A 377 -4.14 -21.92 22.21
CA GLU A 377 -3.29 -23.08 21.96
C GLU A 377 -2.98 -23.24 20.46
N ASP A 378 -3.95 -22.95 19.59
CA ASP A 378 -3.73 -22.89 18.14
C ASP A 378 -2.80 -21.75 17.74
N PHE A 379 -2.95 -20.58 18.37
CA PHE A 379 -2.04 -19.47 18.15
C PHE A 379 -0.61 -19.83 18.56
N THR A 380 -0.42 -20.50 19.70
CA THR A 380 0.89 -20.97 20.16
C THR A 380 1.52 -21.94 19.14
N ARG A 381 0.77 -22.96 18.72
CA ARG A 381 1.22 -23.91 17.68
C ARG A 381 1.57 -23.20 16.36
N MET A 382 0.77 -22.20 15.98
CA MET A 382 1.05 -21.41 14.80
C MET A 382 2.40 -20.70 14.94
N VAL A 383 2.65 -19.97 16.04
CA VAL A 383 3.91 -19.25 16.27
C VAL A 383 5.12 -20.20 16.24
N GLU A 384 5.02 -21.36 16.88
CA GLU A 384 6.06 -22.39 16.83
C GLU A 384 6.36 -22.82 15.38
N SER A 385 5.32 -22.99 14.55
CA SER A 385 5.48 -23.35 13.14
C SER A 385 6.07 -22.23 12.26
N LEU A 386 6.03 -20.97 12.71
CA LEU A 386 6.60 -19.84 11.95
C LEU A 386 8.11 -19.72 12.14
N ARG A 387 8.66 -20.08 13.30
CA ARG A 387 10.10 -19.98 13.63
C ARG A 387 11.03 -20.56 12.55
N PRO A 388 10.86 -21.83 12.11
CA PRO A 388 11.74 -22.39 11.07
C PRO A 388 11.59 -21.69 9.71
N ILE A 389 10.40 -21.16 9.40
CA ILE A 389 10.16 -20.43 8.15
C ILE A 389 10.80 -19.05 8.19
N ALA A 390 10.63 -18.31 9.29
CA ALA A 390 11.28 -17.01 9.48
C ALA A 390 12.81 -17.16 9.32
N ALA A 391 13.40 -18.15 10.01
CA ALA A 391 14.83 -18.43 9.89
C ALA A 391 15.25 -18.75 8.45
N ALA A 392 14.45 -19.54 7.71
CA ALA A 392 14.74 -19.88 6.31
C ALA A 392 14.75 -18.68 5.36
N VAL A 393 14.05 -17.59 5.70
CA VAL A 393 14.03 -16.33 4.94
C VAL A 393 14.87 -15.22 5.59
N GLY A 394 15.75 -15.57 6.55
CA GLY A 394 16.66 -14.62 7.19
C GLY A 394 15.98 -13.64 8.14
N ARG A 395 14.90 -14.07 8.80
CA ARG A 395 14.10 -13.27 9.74
C ARG A 395 13.97 -13.98 11.09
N GLU A 396 13.59 -13.24 12.12
CA GLU A 396 13.34 -13.75 13.48
C GLU A 396 11.87 -13.61 13.89
N ILE A 397 11.41 -14.36 14.91
CA ILE A 397 10.06 -14.29 15.50
C ILE A 397 10.10 -14.32 17.02
#